data_AF-B9GVU5-F1
#
_entry.id   AF-B9GVU5-F1
#
_cell.length_a   1.000
_cell.length_b   1.000
_cell.length_c   1.000
_cell.angle_alpha   90.00
_cell.angle_beta   90.00
_cell.angle_gamma   90.00
#
_symmetry.space_group_name_H-M   'P 1'
#
loop_
_entity.id
_entity.type
_entity.pdbx_description
1 polymer ?
#
loop_
_entity_poly.entity_id
_entity_poly.type
_entity_poly.pdbx_seq_one_letter_code
_entity_poly.pdbx_strand_id
1 'polypeptide(L)'
;MGSEQNDGTSFPPAEPKLCVNGCGFFGTAANMNLCSKCYRDLRAEEEQAASAKAAMEKTLNINPKQNIDSKVVVDAPQVVVANSVQSVVSAEASSSAETVVAGGDQVPSKPANRCFSCSKKVGLTGFQCKCGGTYCGTHRYAENHECLFDFKGAGRDAIAKANPVIKANKVERF
;
A
#
# COMPACT_ATOMS: atom_id res chain seq x y z
N MET A 1 -59.06 9.02 -5.10
CA MET A 1 -58.52 8.64 -6.42
C MET A 1 -57.09 9.15 -6.47
N GLY A 2 -56.03 8.38 -6.71
CA GLY A 2 -55.77 6.97 -6.96
C GLY A 2 -54.24 6.91 -7.06
N SER A 3 -53.61 6.09 -6.23
CA SER A 3 -52.15 5.95 -6.10
C SER A 3 -51.54 5.36 -7.37
N GLU A 4 -50.54 6.05 -7.92
CA GLU A 4 -49.74 5.63 -9.08
C GLU A 4 -49.08 4.27 -8.79
N GLN A 5 -49.46 3.27 -9.58
CA GLN A 5 -48.87 1.93 -9.55
C GLN A 5 -47.62 1.97 -10.42
N ASN A 6 -46.47 1.66 -9.83
CA ASN A 6 -45.25 1.40 -10.57
C ASN A 6 -45.25 -0.07 -11.02
N ASP A 7 -45.52 -0.29 -12.30
CA ASP A 7 -45.43 -1.62 -12.90
C ASP A 7 -43.99 -2.15 -12.82
N GLY A 8 -43.73 -2.94 -11.79
CA GLY A 8 -42.54 -3.77 -11.66
C GLY A 8 -42.59 -4.89 -12.68
N THR A 9 -42.09 -4.63 -13.89
CA THR A 9 -41.71 -5.69 -14.83
C THR A 9 -40.61 -6.53 -14.20
N SER A 10 -41.00 -7.60 -13.53
CA SER A 10 -40.14 -8.67 -13.04
C SER A 10 -39.70 -9.54 -14.21
N PHE A 11 -38.74 -9.05 -14.98
CA PHE A 11 -37.92 -9.95 -15.80
C PHE A 11 -37.13 -10.84 -14.83
N PRO A 12 -37.21 -12.18 -14.94
CA PRO A 12 -36.35 -13.03 -14.14
C PRO A 12 -34.90 -12.66 -14.47
N PRO A 13 -34.07 -12.26 -13.48
CA PRO A 13 -32.68 -11.95 -13.76
C PRO A 13 -32.05 -13.21 -14.32
N ALA A 14 -31.52 -13.12 -15.55
CA ALA A 14 -30.73 -14.17 -16.16
C ALA A 14 -29.73 -14.69 -15.14
N GLU A 15 -29.66 -16.02 -14.96
CA GLU A 15 -28.80 -16.65 -13.97
C GLU A 15 -27.42 -15.99 -13.98
N PRO A 16 -26.88 -15.61 -12.80
CA PRO A 16 -25.68 -14.80 -12.73
C PRO A 16 -24.48 -15.58 -13.27
N LYS A 17 -24.13 -15.32 -14.54
CA LYS A 17 -23.02 -15.97 -15.23
C LYS A 17 -21.69 -15.40 -14.73
N LEU A 18 -20.73 -16.29 -14.49
CA LEU A 18 -19.38 -15.89 -14.13
C LEU A 18 -18.65 -15.28 -15.33
N CYS A 19 -17.71 -14.40 -15.04
CA CYS A 19 -16.84 -13.77 -16.03
C CYS A 19 -16.18 -14.84 -16.89
N VAL A 20 -16.22 -14.67 -18.21
CA VAL A 20 -15.60 -15.59 -19.18
C VAL A 20 -14.10 -15.79 -18.92
N ASN A 21 -13.41 -14.75 -18.42
CA ASN A 21 -11.98 -14.84 -18.08
C ASN A 21 -11.69 -15.60 -16.77
N GLY A 22 -12.70 -16.22 -16.15
CA GLY A 22 -12.51 -17.07 -14.98
C GLY A 22 -12.05 -16.34 -13.72
N CYS A 23 -12.19 -15.01 -13.65
CA CYS A 23 -11.67 -14.19 -12.55
C CYS A 23 -12.47 -14.29 -11.23
N GLY A 24 -13.50 -15.15 -11.18
CA GLY A 24 -14.34 -15.34 -10.00
C GLY A 24 -15.37 -14.24 -9.72
N PHE A 25 -15.57 -13.28 -10.64
CA PHE A 25 -16.60 -12.24 -10.54
C PHE A 25 -17.68 -12.43 -11.62
N PHE A 26 -18.88 -11.89 -11.41
CA PHE A 26 -19.99 -12.03 -12.37
C PHE A 26 -19.83 -11.14 -13.60
N GLY A 27 -20.11 -11.71 -14.77
CA GLY A 27 -20.13 -10.98 -16.04
C GLY A 27 -21.56 -10.58 -16.41
N THR A 28 -21.71 -9.48 -17.13
CA THR A 28 -23.02 -9.05 -17.67
C THR A 28 -23.04 -9.21 -19.19
N ALA A 29 -24.22 -9.51 -19.75
CA ALA A 29 -24.39 -9.64 -21.20
C ALA A 29 -24.00 -8.36 -21.96
N ALA A 30 -24.22 -7.18 -21.35
CA ALA A 30 -23.83 -5.89 -21.90
C ALA A 30 -22.29 -5.74 -22.07
N ASN A 31 -21.50 -6.41 -21.23
CA ASN A 31 -20.04 -6.36 -21.26
C ASN A 31 -19.45 -7.68 -21.83
N MET A 32 -20.15 -8.32 -22.78
CA MET A 32 -19.74 -9.60 -23.38
C MET A 32 -19.51 -10.73 -22.36
N ASN A 33 -20.28 -10.75 -21.26
CA ASN A 33 -20.10 -11.66 -20.12
C ASN A 33 -18.74 -11.53 -19.41
N LEU A 34 -18.06 -10.38 -19.53
CA LEU A 34 -16.88 -10.06 -18.71
C LEU A 34 -17.29 -9.27 -17.47
N CYS A 35 -16.52 -9.41 -16.39
CA CYS A 35 -16.62 -8.51 -15.25
C CYS A 35 -16.19 -7.10 -15.63
N SER A 36 -16.59 -6.11 -14.82
CA SER A 36 -16.25 -4.70 -15.04
C SER A 36 -14.74 -4.44 -15.15
N LYS A 37 -13.90 -5.23 -14.46
CA LYS A 37 -12.44 -5.13 -14.54
C LYS A 37 -11.91 -5.71 -15.86
N CYS A 38 -12.20 -6.98 -16.13
CA CYS A 38 -11.74 -7.65 -17.35
C CYS A 38 -12.26 -6.96 -18.62
N TYR A 39 -13.46 -6.37 -18.58
CA TYR A 39 -13.98 -5.58 -19.69
C TYR A 39 -13.17 -4.30 -19.93
N ARG A 40 -12.76 -3.59 -18.87
CA ARG A 40 -11.86 -2.42 -19.00
C ARG A 40 -10.50 -2.82 -19.55
N ASP A 41 -9.95 -3.93 -19.08
CA ASP A 41 -8.66 -4.45 -19.54
C ASP A 41 -8.74 -4.80 -21.05
N LEU A 42 -9.82 -5.44 -21.48
CA LEU A 42 -10.07 -5.74 -22.90
C LEU A 42 -10.18 -4.46 -23.75
N ARG A 43 -10.89 -3.43 -23.26
CA ARG A 43 -10.99 -2.14 -23.97
C ARG A 43 -9.62 -1.46 -24.10
N ALA A 44 -8.82 -1.48 -23.04
CA ALA A 44 -7.46 -0.94 -23.06
C ALA A 44 -6.56 -1.70 -24.04
N GLU A 45 -6.69 -3.03 -24.12
CA GLU A 45 -5.96 -3.85 -25.09
C GLU A 45 -6.40 -3.59 -26.53
N GLU A 46 -7.71 -3.43 -26.79
CA GLU A 46 -8.25 -3.04 -28.10
C GLU A 46 -7.70 -1.67 -28.56
N GLU A 47 -7.65 -0.68 -27.66
CA GLU A 47 -7.08 0.65 -27.94
C GLU A 47 -5.57 0.58 -28.24
N GLN A 48 -4.82 -0.21 -27.46
CA GLN A 48 -3.39 -0.43 -27.70
C GLN A 48 -3.14 -1.14 -29.03
N ALA A 49 -3.95 -2.15 -29.36
CA ALA A 49 -3.89 -2.85 -30.63
C ALA A 49 -4.24 -1.93 -31.81
N ALA A 50 -5.24 -1.05 -31.65
CA ALA A 50 -5.59 -0.06 -32.66
C ALA A 50 -4.48 0.97 -32.88
N SER A 51 -3.86 1.46 -31.80
CA SER A 51 -2.73 2.39 -31.87
C SER A 51 -1.49 1.75 -32.52
N ALA A 52 -1.17 0.50 -32.16
CA ALA A 52 -0.07 -0.25 -32.78
C ALA A 52 -0.31 -0.49 -34.28
N LYS A 53 -1.55 -0.83 -34.68
CA LYS A 53 -1.94 -0.98 -36.08
C LYS A 53 -1.82 0.35 -36.85
N ALA A 54 -2.28 1.45 -36.27
CA ALA A 54 -2.16 2.78 -36.89
C ALA A 54 -0.69 3.24 -37.04
N ALA A 55 0.18 2.93 -36.06
CA ALA A 55 1.60 3.21 -36.15
C ALA A 55 2.29 2.40 -37.27
N MET A 56 1.91 1.12 -37.43
CA MET A 56 2.42 0.26 -38.50
C MET A 56 1.93 0.70 -39.90
N GLU A 57 0.67 1.11 -40.04
CA GLU A 57 0.14 1.63 -41.30
C GLU A 57 0.84 2.94 -41.72
N LYS A 58 1.18 3.79 -40.76
CA LYS A 58 1.93 5.04 -41.01
C LYS A 58 3.35 4.79 -41.53
N THR A 59 3.98 3.67 -41.16
CA THR A 59 5.30 3.29 -41.69
C THR A 59 5.26 2.66 -43.08
N LEU A 60 4.11 2.14 -43.51
CA LEU A 60 3.95 1.50 -44.83
C LEU A 60 3.56 2.47 -45.96
N ASN A 61 3.16 3.71 -45.63
CA ASN A 61 2.79 4.72 -46.62
C ASN A 61 3.89 5.77 -46.89
N ILE A 62 5.16 5.45 -46.58
CA ILE A 62 6.31 6.29 -46.95
C ILE A 62 6.72 5.94 -48.39
N ASN A 63 6.41 6.83 -49.32
CA ASN A 63 6.96 6.80 -50.68
C ASN A 63 8.50 6.98 -50.60
N PRO A 64 9.32 6.03 -51.07
CA PRO A 64 10.77 6.10 -50.89
C PRO A 64 11.35 7.02 -51.97
N LYS A 65 11.52 8.30 -51.64
CA LYS A 65 12.46 9.15 -52.35
C LYS A 65 13.32 9.92 -51.36
N GLN A 66 14.62 9.63 -51.48
CA GLN A 66 15.77 10.41 -51.00
C GLN A 66 16.09 10.25 -49.51
N ASN A 67 17.32 10.08 -49.07
CA ASN A 67 18.62 9.97 -49.71
C ASN A 67 19.57 9.43 -48.61
N ILE A 68 20.39 8.45 -48.99
CA ILE A 68 21.52 7.94 -48.22
C ILE A 68 22.58 9.04 -48.05
N ASP A 69 23.05 9.32 -46.84
CA ASP A 69 24.49 9.44 -46.66
C ASP A 69 24.93 9.31 -45.21
N SER A 70 25.97 8.53 -45.05
CA SER A 70 26.56 8.08 -43.80
C SER A 70 27.60 9.08 -43.31
N LYS A 71 27.72 9.27 -41.99
CA LYS A 71 29.05 9.51 -41.40
C LYS A 71 29.15 9.04 -39.95
N VAL A 72 29.88 7.93 -39.82
CA VAL A 72 30.54 7.38 -38.64
C VAL A 72 31.41 8.44 -37.94
N VAL A 73 31.37 8.51 -36.60
CA VAL A 73 32.56 8.69 -35.75
C VAL A 73 32.31 7.98 -34.40
N VAL A 74 33.11 6.96 -34.17
CA VAL A 74 33.47 6.33 -32.90
C VAL A 74 34.16 7.33 -31.98
N ASP A 75 33.90 7.30 -30.67
CA ASP A 75 34.94 7.05 -29.64
C ASP A 75 34.37 7.20 -28.22
N ALA A 76 34.73 6.24 -27.38
CA ALA A 76 34.72 6.27 -25.92
C ALA A 76 36.08 5.66 -25.50
N PRO A 77 36.54 5.70 -24.23
CA PRO A 77 36.25 6.54 -23.07
C PRO A 77 37.54 7.15 -22.47
N GLN A 78 37.46 8.14 -21.55
CA GLN A 78 38.59 8.45 -20.66
C GLN A 78 38.11 8.87 -19.26
N VAL A 79 38.58 8.07 -18.30
CA VAL A 79 38.60 8.20 -16.84
C VAL A 79 39.55 9.31 -16.38
N VAL A 80 39.18 10.06 -15.34
CA VAL A 80 40.14 10.63 -14.37
C VAL A 80 39.58 10.54 -12.94
N VAL A 81 40.45 10.07 -12.06
CA VAL A 81 40.28 9.77 -10.64
C VAL A 81 40.97 10.87 -9.83
N ALA A 82 40.39 11.29 -8.70
CA ALA A 82 41.03 11.52 -7.39
C ALA A 82 40.12 12.41 -6.51
N ASN A 83 39.46 11.88 -5.47
CA ASN A 83 39.91 11.69 -4.09
C ASN A 83 40.18 12.99 -3.31
N SER A 84 39.38 13.25 -2.26
CA SER A 84 39.88 13.85 -1.01
C SER A 84 38.96 13.53 0.18
N VAL A 85 39.60 13.04 1.24
CA VAL A 85 39.14 12.78 2.62
C VAL A 85 39.01 14.13 3.38
N GLN A 86 38.40 14.35 4.55
CA GLN A 86 38.26 13.57 5.79
C GLN A 86 37.35 14.36 6.78
N SER A 87 36.72 13.64 7.70
CA SER A 87 36.24 13.93 9.07
C SER A 87 36.43 15.31 9.72
N VAL A 88 35.49 15.78 10.59
CA VAL A 88 35.55 15.68 12.08
C VAL A 88 34.40 16.40 12.84
N VAL A 89 33.88 15.66 13.84
CA VAL A 89 33.32 15.91 15.21
C VAL A 89 32.57 17.19 15.69
N SER A 90 31.59 16.90 16.57
CA SER A 90 31.11 17.61 17.79
C SER A 90 30.24 18.88 17.65
N ALA A 91 29.32 19.26 18.54
CA ALA A 91 28.55 18.66 19.64
C ALA A 91 27.57 19.75 20.17
N GLU A 92 26.50 19.36 20.89
CA GLU A 92 25.68 20.16 21.84
C GLU A 92 24.83 21.33 21.29
N ALA A 93 23.78 21.84 21.92
CA ALA A 93 22.75 21.39 22.86
C ALA A 93 21.72 22.55 22.98
N SER A 94 20.49 22.22 23.36
CA SER A 94 19.52 23.07 24.10
C SER A 94 18.90 24.32 23.43
N SER A 95 17.57 24.30 23.27
CA SER A 95 16.66 25.12 24.13
C SER A 95 15.18 25.05 23.70
N SER A 96 14.36 24.75 24.71
CA SER A 96 13.09 25.42 25.06
C SER A 96 11.91 25.43 24.08
N ALA A 97 10.85 24.68 24.43
CA ALA A 97 9.48 25.15 24.26
C ALA A 97 8.58 24.55 25.35
N GLU A 98 8.32 25.33 26.40
CA GLU A 98 7.14 25.17 27.23
C GLU A 98 5.90 25.46 26.37
N THR A 99 4.87 24.62 26.46
CA THR A 99 3.52 25.03 26.06
C THR A 99 2.51 24.57 27.10
N VAL A 100 1.69 25.54 27.46
CA VAL A 100 0.69 25.58 28.51
C VAL A 100 -0.54 24.71 28.22
N VAL A 101 -1.17 24.32 29.33
CA VAL A 101 -2.45 23.62 29.51
C VAL A 101 -3.62 24.38 28.85
N ALA A 102 -4.56 23.68 28.19
CA ALA A 102 -6.01 23.80 28.40
C ALA A 102 -6.80 23.03 27.32
N GLY A 103 -7.87 22.37 27.76
CA GLY A 103 -8.68 21.46 26.98
C GLY A 103 -9.40 22.10 25.80
N GLY A 104 -9.59 21.26 24.78
CA GLY A 104 -10.50 21.48 23.67
C GLY A 104 -11.03 20.12 23.23
N ASP A 105 -12.36 19.98 23.29
CA ASP A 105 -13.18 18.90 22.78
C ASP A 105 -12.68 18.42 21.39
N GLN A 106 -12.02 17.25 21.35
CA GLN A 106 -11.60 16.63 20.10
C GLN A 106 -12.66 15.61 19.68
N VAL A 107 -13.52 16.04 18.76
CA VAL A 107 -14.31 15.15 17.90
C VAL A 107 -13.38 14.03 17.40
N PRO A 108 -13.72 12.73 17.55
CA PRO A 108 -12.85 11.65 17.13
C PRO A 108 -12.70 11.69 15.61
N SER A 109 -11.62 12.30 15.13
CA SER A 109 -11.21 12.21 13.73
C SER A 109 -10.98 10.73 13.42
N LYS A 110 -11.57 10.27 12.31
CA LYS A 110 -11.48 8.87 11.87
C LYS A 110 -10.01 8.44 11.91
N PRO A 111 -9.66 7.32 12.57
CA PRO A 111 -8.28 6.94 12.74
C PRO A 111 -7.61 6.82 11.37
N ALA A 112 -6.48 7.51 11.22
CA ALA A 112 -5.73 7.51 9.98
C ALA A 112 -5.22 6.07 9.71
N ASN A 113 -5.90 5.36 8.82
CA ASN A 113 -5.53 4.00 8.40
C ASN A 113 -4.33 4.02 7.45
N ARG A 114 -3.19 4.54 7.92
CA ARG A 114 -1.92 4.59 7.21
C ARG A 114 -0.80 4.02 8.08
N CYS A 115 0.20 3.43 7.43
CA CYS A 115 1.40 2.94 8.09
C CYS A 115 2.22 4.10 8.66
N PHE A 116 2.69 4.02 9.90
CA PHE A 116 3.55 5.07 10.48
C PHE A 116 4.95 5.12 9.84
N SER A 117 5.53 3.99 9.41
CA SER A 117 6.87 3.99 8.78
C SER A 117 6.89 4.41 7.31
N CYS A 118 5.93 3.95 6.49
CA CYS A 118 5.93 4.21 5.04
C CYS A 118 4.72 4.98 4.52
N SER A 119 3.81 5.42 5.39
CA SER A 119 2.58 6.15 5.07
C SER A 119 1.61 5.44 4.10
N LYS A 120 1.90 4.19 3.71
CA LYS A 120 1.04 3.34 2.88
C LYS A 120 -0.34 3.21 3.53
N LYS A 121 -1.42 3.37 2.75
CA LYS A 121 -2.79 3.13 3.25
C LYS A 121 -2.93 1.65 3.60
N VAL A 122 -3.28 1.38 4.86
CA VAL A 122 -3.43 0.01 5.38
C VAL A 122 -4.89 -0.39 5.56
N GLY A 123 -5.83 0.57 5.52
CA GLY A 123 -7.27 0.28 5.61
C GLY A 123 -7.61 -0.61 6.80
N LEU A 124 -8.49 -1.59 6.57
CA LEU A 124 -8.88 -2.61 7.56
C LEU A 124 -7.75 -3.61 7.88
N THR A 125 -6.75 -3.71 7.00
CA THR A 125 -5.61 -4.65 7.12
C THR A 125 -4.43 -4.09 7.90
N GLY A 126 -4.62 -2.98 8.61
CA GLY A 126 -3.58 -2.37 9.46
C GLY A 126 -3.32 -3.18 10.72
N PHE A 127 -2.04 -3.41 11.03
CA PHE A 127 -1.63 -4.04 12.28
C PHE A 127 -1.26 -2.98 13.29
N GLN A 128 -1.89 -3.03 14.46
CA GLN A 128 -1.55 -2.16 15.59
C GLN A 128 -0.37 -2.74 16.36
N CYS A 129 0.68 -1.95 16.55
CA CYS A 129 1.80 -2.30 17.41
C CYS A 129 1.55 -1.85 18.85
N LYS A 130 2.28 -2.42 19.80
CA LYS A 130 2.23 -2.04 21.22
C LYS A 130 2.69 -0.60 21.50
N CYS A 131 3.47 -0.01 20.59
CA CYS A 131 3.80 1.42 20.65
C CYS A 131 2.63 2.34 20.25
N GLY A 132 1.47 1.80 19.85
CA GLY A 132 0.28 2.57 19.48
C GLY A 132 0.18 2.95 18.00
N GLY A 133 1.24 2.74 17.20
CA GLY A 133 1.22 2.96 15.76
C GLY A 133 0.51 1.85 14.97
N THR A 134 -0.05 2.22 13.82
CA THR A 134 -0.62 1.27 12.83
C THR A 134 0.36 1.05 11.69
N TYR A 135 0.57 -0.20 11.26
CA TYR A 135 1.59 -0.56 10.27
C TYR A 135 1.03 -1.47 9.16
N CYS A 136 1.71 -1.48 8.01
CA CYS A 136 1.42 -2.42 6.91
C CYS A 136 2.10 -3.78 7.14
N GLY A 137 1.79 -4.78 6.31
CA GLY A 137 2.35 -6.13 6.47
C GLY A 137 3.88 -6.20 6.52
N THR A 138 4.59 -5.29 5.85
CA THR A 138 6.07 -5.22 5.87
C THR A 138 6.64 -4.55 7.12
N HIS A 139 5.90 -3.62 7.75
CA HIS A 139 6.34 -2.88 8.94
C HIS A 139 5.66 -3.35 10.22
N ARG A 140 5.01 -4.52 10.18
CA ARG A 140 4.23 -5.09 11.28
C ARG A 140 5.11 -5.43 12.49
N TYR A 141 6.33 -5.91 12.26
CA TYR A 141 7.22 -6.34 13.34
C TYR A 141 8.03 -5.18 13.90
N ALA A 142 8.39 -5.26 15.18
CA ALA A 142 9.06 -4.19 15.94
C ALA A 142 10.42 -3.78 15.33
N GLU A 143 11.10 -4.73 14.70
CA GLU A 143 12.37 -4.54 13.99
C GLU A 143 12.23 -3.67 12.72
N ASN A 144 11.04 -3.60 12.12
CA ASN A 144 10.81 -2.88 10.88
C ASN A 144 10.32 -1.44 11.08
N HIS A 145 10.15 -0.98 12.31
CA HIS A 145 9.65 0.38 12.58
C HIS A 145 10.27 1.08 13.79
N GLU A 146 11.49 0.68 14.19
CA GLU A 146 12.21 1.27 15.34
C GLU A 146 11.28 1.42 16.56
N CYS A 147 10.66 0.30 16.95
CA CYS A 147 9.67 0.33 18.02
C CYS A 147 10.30 0.75 19.36
N LEU A 148 9.87 1.90 19.88
CA LEU A 148 10.33 2.43 21.17
C LEU A 148 9.68 1.77 22.39
N PHE A 149 8.83 0.76 22.18
CA PHE A 149 8.16 0.06 23.27
C PHE A 149 9.10 -0.95 23.96
N ASP A 150 9.21 -0.91 25.28
CA ASP A 150 10.02 -1.88 26.03
C ASP A 150 9.31 -3.24 26.17
N PHE A 151 9.56 -4.13 25.19
CA PHE A 151 9.06 -5.50 25.21
C PHE A 151 9.65 -6.34 26.35
N LYS A 152 10.87 -6.03 26.82
CA LYS A 152 11.55 -6.81 27.86
C LYS A 152 11.00 -6.50 29.24
N GLY A 153 10.77 -5.22 29.55
CA GLY A 153 10.09 -4.78 30.77
C GLY A 153 8.67 -5.33 30.82
N ALA A 154 7.88 -5.05 29.79
CA ALA A 154 6.49 -5.52 29.72
C ALA A 154 6.35 -7.05 29.81
N GLY A 155 7.29 -7.80 29.22
CA GLY A 155 7.32 -9.26 29.31
C GLY A 155 7.62 -9.76 30.73
N ARG A 156 8.61 -9.17 31.40
CA ARG A 156 8.93 -9.53 32.80
C ARG A 156 7.77 -9.24 33.74
N ASP A 157 7.12 -8.09 33.59
CA ASP A 157 5.99 -7.71 34.43
C ASP A 157 4.78 -8.64 34.22
N ALA A 158 4.51 -9.02 32.96
CA ALA A 158 3.45 -9.97 32.65
C ALA A 158 3.71 -11.37 33.25
N ILE A 159 4.96 -11.84 33.18
CA ILE A 159 5.36 -13.13 33.78
C ILE A 159 5.28 -13.05 35.31
N ALA A 160 5.80 -11.98 35.92
CA ALA A 160 5.75 -11.77 37.36
C ALA A 160 4.31 -11.75 37.89
N LYS A 161 3.40 -11.15 37.12
CA LYS A 161 1.96 -11.11 37.45
C LYS A 161 1.26 -12.46 37.27
N ALA A 162 1.72 -13.28 36.32
CA ALA A 162 1.16 -14.60 36.05
C ALA A 162 1.72 -15.70 36.98
N ASN A 163 2.91 -15.50 37.56
CA ASN A 163 3.54 -16.49 38.42
C ASN A 163 2.77 -16.63 39.74
N PRO A 164 2.25 -17.84 40.06
CA PRO A 164 1.57 -18.07 41.32
C PRO A 164 2.56 -18.01 42.48
N VAL A 165 2.13 -17.40 43.58
CA VAL A 165 2.97 -17.24 44.78
C VAL A 165 3.00 -18.55 45.56
N ILE A 166 4.11 -19.29 45.45
CA ILE A 166 4.33 -20.52 46.23
C ILE A 166 4.82 -20.12 47.63
N LYS A 167 3.91 -20.06 48.61
CA LYS A 167 4.23 -19.90 50.03
C LYS A 167 3.89 -21.18 50.78
N ALA A 168 4.90 -21.88 51.27
CA ALA A 168 4.70 -22.97 52.23
C ALA A 168 4.47 -22.39 53.64
N ASN A 169 3.65 -23.08 54.44
CA ASN A 169 3.44 -22.69 55.83
C ASN A 169 4.72 -22.97 56.63
N LYS A 170 5.05 -22.08 57.58
CA LYS A 170 6.26 -22.22 58.39
C LYS A 170 6.04 -23.39 59.36
N VAL A 171 6.85 -24.43 59.27
CA VAL A 171 6.73 -25.62 60.13
C VAL A 171 7.06 -25.22 61.57
N GLU A 172 6.11 -25.43 62.48
CA GLU A 172 6.35 -25.29 63.91
C GLU A 172 7.16 -26.49 64.41
N ARG A 173 8.30 -26.20 65.06
CA ARG A 173 9.12 -27.24 65.71
C ARG A 173 8.48 -27.56 67.07
N PHE A 174 8.14 -28.83 67.25
CA PHE A 174 7.74 -29.43 68.53
C PHE A 174 8.96 -29.85 69.34
#